data_AF-A0A183K3L5-F1
#
_entry.id   AF-A0A183K3L5-F1
#
_cell.length_a   1.000
_cell.length_b   1.000
_cell.length_c   1.000
_cell.angle_alpha   90.00
_cell.angle_beta   90.00
_cell.angle_gamma   90.00
#
_symmetry.space_group_name_H-M   'P 1'
#
loop_
_entity.id
_entity.type
_entity.pdbx_description
1 polymer ?
#
loop_
_entity_poly.entity_id
_entity_poly.type
_entity_poly.pdbx_seq_one_letter_code
_entity_poly.pdbx_strand_id
1 'polypeptide(L)'
;MSPFFRLLKMAIVHDLAECIVGDITPHCGVSKEEKLSREKDAMKQLCELISEESSAEIMSLWKEYVDQQTPEAVICKDFDKYVVLLP
;
A
#
# COMPACT_ATOMS: atom_id res chain seq x y z
N MET A 1 -6.84 17.95 -0.12
CA MET A 1 -7.70 16.77 -0.35
C MET A 1 -8.42 16.44 0.95
N SER A 2 -9.72 16.12 0.90
CA SER A 2 -10.47 15.72 2.11
C SER A 2 -9.82 14.48 2.76
N PRO A 3 -9.77 14.38 4.11
CA PRO A 3 -9.34 13.16 4.82
C PRO A 3 -10.01 11.89 4.29
N PHE A 4 -11.31 11.97 3.98
CA PHE A 4 -12.06 10.86 3.44
C PHE A 4 -11.54 10.39 2.07
N PHE A 5 -11.30 11.32 1.14
CA PHE A 5 -10.80 10.97 -0.19
C PHE A 5 -9.36 10.43 -0.13
N ARG A 6 -8.54 10.95 0.79
CA ARG A 6 -7.19 10.41 1.03
C ARG A 6 -7.27 8.96 1.52
N LEU A 7 -8.08 8.68 2.53
CA LEU A 7 -8.29 7.33 3.06
C LEU A 7 -8.80 6.38 1.95
N LEU A 8 -9.78 6.80 1.16
CA LEU A 8 -10.32 6.00 0.06
C LEU A 8 -9.26 5.69 -1.00
N LYS A 9 -8.50 6.70 -1.45
CA LYS A 9 -7.40 6.47 -2.41
C LYS A 9 -6.33 5.55 -1.82
N MET A 10 -5.98 5.73 -0.55
CA MET A 10 -5.00 4.89 0.13
C MET A 10 -5.45 3.42 0.19
N ALA A 11 -6.71 3.17 0.54
CA ALA A 11 -7.29 1.83 0.55
C ALA A 11 -7.25 1.16 -0.83
N ILE A 12 -7.36 1.93 -1.92
CA ILE A 12 -7.25 1.40 -3.29
C ILE A 12 -5.81 1.02 -3.64
N VAL A 13 -4.81 1.78 -3.17
CA VAL A 13 -3.41 1.63 -3.63
C VAL A 13 -2.52 0.81 -2.71
N HIS A 14 -2.93 0.55 -1.47
CA HIS A 14 -2.03 -0.02 -0.45
C HIS A 14 -1.43 -1.38 -0.83
N ASP A 15 -2.24 -2.28 -1.42
CA ASP A 15 -1.82 -3.61 -1.89
C ASP A 15 -1.53 -3.66 -3.39
N LEU A 16 -1.41 -2.50 -4.06
CA LEU A 16 -1.20 -2.47 -5.51
C LEU A 16 0.07 -3.23 -5.94
N ALA A 17 1.10 -3.25 -5.10
CA ALA A 17 2.34 -3.98 -5.34
C ALA A 17 2.13 -5.50 -5.51
N GLU A 18 1.11 -6.06 -4.87
CA GLU A 18 0.83 -7.51 -4.84
C GLU A 18 0.45 -8.06 -6.22
N CYS A 19 0.05 -7.22 -7.18
CA CYS A 19 -0.16 -7.66 -8.55
C CYS A 19 1.14 -8.14 -9.24
N ILE A 20 2.30 -7.74 -8.73
CA ILE A 20 3.63 -8.21 -9.18
C ILE A 20 4.25 -9.16 -8.16
N VAL A 21 4.22 -8.82 -6.87
CA VAL A 21 4.94 -9.60 -5.85
C VAL A 21 4.15 -10.81 -5.32
N GLY A 22 2.83 -10.84 -5.56
CA GLY A 22 1.89 -11.75 -4.92
C GLY A 22 1.57 -11.37 -3.47
N ASP A 23 0.49 -11.92 -2.92
CA ASP A 23 0.14 -11.75 -1.51
C ASP A 23 1.14 -12.51 -0.61
N ILE A 24 2.08 -11.76 -0.01
CA ILE A 24 3.11 -12.30 0.89
C ILE A 24 2.56 -12.31 2.32
N THR A 25 2.07 -13.47 2.74
CA THR A 25 1.56 -13.70 4.10
C THR A 25 2.69 -14.06 5.09
N PRO A 26 2.45 -14.00 6.42
CA PRO A 26 3.41 -14.44 7.43
C PRO A 26 3.88 -15.90 7.28
N HIS A 27 3.13 -16.75 6.57
CA HIS A 27 3.47 -18.15 6.36
C HIS A 27 4.49 -18.36 5.22
N CYS A 28 4.76 -17.33 4.41
CA CYS A 28 5.70 -17.41 3.29
C CYS A 28 7.18 -17.37 3.72
N GLY A 29 7.49 -17.09 4.99
CA GLY A 29 8.86 -17.05 5.49
C GLY A 29 9.70 -15.86 5.01
N VAL A 30 9.06 -14.84 4.44
CA VAL A 30 9.70 -13.61 3.95
C VAL A 30 9.78 -12.60 5.09
N SER A 31 10.96 -11.99 5.29
CA SER A 31 11.12 -10.94 6.31
C SER A 31 10.33 -9.67 5.95
N LYS A 32 10.02 -8.84 6.95
CA LYS A 32 9.30 -7.56 6.69
C LYS A 32 10.11 -6.63 5.79
N GLU A 33 11.43 -6.62 5.98
CA GLU A 33 12.36 -5.79 5.22
C GLU A 33 12.44 -6.24 3.76
N GLU A 34 12.44 -7.56 3.53
CA GLU A 34 12.42 -8.13 2.19
C GLU A 34 11.08 -7.92 1.49
N LYS A 35 9.95 -8.13 2.19
CA LYS A 35 8.61 -7.80 1.67
C LYS A 35 8.56 -6.34 1.21
N LEU A 36 8.97 -5.43 2.09
CA LEU A 36 8.99 -4.00 1.80
C LEU A 36 9.90 -3.65 0.60
N SER A 37 11.08 -4.28 0.48
CA SER A 37 11.96 -4.06 -0.66
C SER A 37 11.32 -4.50 -1.98
N ARG A 38 10.73 -5.70 -2.00
CA ARG A 38 10.05 -6.25 -3.19
C ARG A 38 8.87 -5.39 -3.60
N GLU A 39 8.02 -5.00 -2.65
CA GLU A 39 6.86 -4.16 -2.90
C GLU A 39 7.27 -2.78 -3.42
N LYS A 40 8.31 -2.17 -2.85
CA LYS A 40 8.83 -0.89 -3.31
C LYS A 40 9.29 -0.94 -4.77
N ASP A 41 9.95 -2.03 -5.17
CA ASP A 41 10.40 -2.19 -6.55
C ASP A 41 9.24 -2.49 -7.51
N ALA A 42 8.23 -3.24 -7.09
CA ALA A 42 6.99 -3.40 -7.84
C ALA A 42 6.24 -2.08 -8.03
N MET A 43 6.10 -1.28 -6.97
CA MET A 43 5.45 0.04 -7.05
C MET A 43 6.17 0.97 -8.03
N LYS A 44 7.51 0.98 -8.05
CA LYS A 44 8.27 1.75 -9.05
C LYS A 44 7.95 1.30 -10.48
N GLN A 45 7.95 -0.01 -10.74
CA GLN A 45 7.62 -0.55 -12.07
C GLN A 45 6.22 -0.15 -12.51
N LEU A 46 5.23 -0.24 -11.62
CA LEU A 46 3.85 0.18 -11.92
C LEU A 46 3.75 1.68 -12.20
N CYS A 47 4.53 2.47 -11.47
CA CYS A 47 4.57 3.92 -11.60
C CYS A 47 5.24 4.40 -12.90
N GLU A 48 6.07 3.57 -13.55
CA GLU A 48 6.62 3.86 -14.89
C GLU A 48 5.57 3.76 -16.01
N LEU A 49 4.43 3.09 -15.76
CA LEU A 49 3.38 2.85 -16.75
C LEU A 49 2.33 3.98 -16.86
N ILE A 50 2.42 4.98 -15.99
CA ILE A 50 1.42 6.04 -15.83
C ILE A 50 2.06 7.43 -15.86
N SER A 51 1.24 8.48 -15.84
CA SER A 51 1.75 9.85 -15.82
C SER A 51 2.54 10.16 -14.54
N GLU A 52 3.50 11.08 -14.65
CA GLU A 52 4.35 11.51 -13.53
C GLU A 52 3.52 12.03 -12.33
N GLU A 53 2.44 12.76 -12.60
CA GLU A 53 1.53 13.27 -11.57
C GLU A 53 0.85 12.12 -10.80
N SER A 54 0.28 11.13 -11.52
CA SER A 54 -0.38 9.98 -10.89
C SER A 54 0.62 9.07 -10.17
N SER A 55 1.80 8.87 -10.74
CA SER A 55 2.93 8.16 -10.13
C SER A 55 3.34 8.78 -8.80
N ALA A 56 3.51 10.11 -8.76
CA ALA A 56 3.87 10.82 -7.54
C ALA A 56 2.78 10.70 -6.44
N GLU A 57 1.50 10.81 -6.80
CA GLU A 57 0.40 10.64 -5.85
C GLU A 57 0.35 9.20 -5.31
N ILE A 58 0.41 8.19 -6.18
CA ILE A 58 0.34 6.78 -5.80
C ILE A 58 1.52 6.39 -4.90
N MET A 59 2.76 6.75 -5.27
CA MET A 59 3.94 6.48 -4.46
C MET A 59 3.87 7.17 -3.10
N SER A 60 3.36 8.41 -3.05
CA SER A 60 3.18 9.13 -1.78
C SER A 60 2.16 8.44 -0.88
N LEU A 61 1.01 8.02 -1.42
CA LEU A 61 -0.05 7.36 -0.66
C LEU A 61 0.39 5.98 -0.15
N TRP A 62 1.03 5.18 -1.01
CA TRP A 62 1.56 3.87 -0.62
C TRP A 62 2.63 4.01 0.46
N LYS A 63 3.55 4.96 0.33
CA LYS A 63 4.55 5.22 1.36
C LYS A 63 3.93 5.68 2.68
N GLU A 64 2.94 6.58 2.63
CA GLU A 64 2.21 7.03 3.82
C GLU A 64 1.52 5.86 4.53
N TYR A 65 0.91 4.94 3.78
CA TYR A 65 0.36 3.70 4.32
C TYR A 65 1.44 2.82 4.96
N VAL A 66 2.58 2.59 4.31
CA VAL A 66 3.66 1.76 4.88
C VAL A 66 4.24 2.38 6.16
N ASP A 67 4.48 3.69 6.15
CA ASP A 67 5.13 4.41 7.25
C ASP A 67 4.18 4.63 8.44
N GLN A 68 2.85 4.51 8.24
CA GLN A 68 1.82 4.60 9.30
C GLN A 68 1.89 5.90 10.12
N GLN A 69 2.21 7.04 9.50
CA GLN A 69 2.45 8.32 10.20
C GLN A 69 1.21 9.22 10.32
N THR A 70 0.15 8.95 9.56
CA THR A 70 -1.07 9.77 9.54
C THR A 70 -2.27 9.02 10.10
N PRO A 71 -3.30 9.72 10.63
CA PRO A 71 -4.53 9.08 11.07
C PRO A 71 -5.20 8.24 9.98
N GLU A 72 -5.19 8.72 8.73
CA GLU A 72 -5.72 8.00 7.58
C GLU A 72 -4.96 6.70 7.33
N ALA A 73 -3.62 6.71 7.40
CA ALA A 73 -2.81 5.50 7.25
C ALA A 73 -3.07 4.47 8.33
N VAL A 74 -3.16 4.92 9.58
CA VAL A 74 -3.48 4.04 10.73
C VAL A 74 -4.87 3.42 10.56
N ILE A 75 -5.88 4.23 10.24
CA ILE A 75 -7.26 3.74 10.02
C ILE A 75 -7.30 2.76 8.84
N CYS A 76 -6.63 3.07 7.73
CA CYS A 76 -6.55 2.18 6.57
C CYS A 76 -5.98 0.82 6.96
N LYS A 77 -4.91 0.79 7.77
CA LYS A 77 -4.29 -0.46 8.23
C LYS A 77 -5.16 -1.24 9.18
N ASP A 78 -5.95 -0.56 10.00
CA ASP A 78 -6.91 -1.22 10.88
C ASP A 78 -8.10 -1.80 10.10
N PHE A 79 -8.54 -1.15 9.03
CA PHE A 79 -9.53 -1.71 8.10
C PHE A 79 -9.00 -2.94 7.35
N ASP A 80 -7.77 -2.88 6.83
CA ASP A 80 -7.10 -4.02 6.21
C ASP A 80 -7.12 -5.26 7.14
N LYS A 81 -6.68 -5.09 8.40
CA LYS A 81 -6.75 -6.18 9.40
C LYS A 81 -8.19 -6.62 9.69
N TYR A 82 -9.13 -5.68 9.78
CA TYR A 82 -10.51 -5.97 10.15
C TYR A 82 -11.22 -6.79 9.06
N VAL A 83 -10.96 -6.52 7.78
CA VAL A 83 -11.50 -7.28 6.65
C VAL A 83 -11.09 -8.75 6.74
N VAL A 84 -9.87 -9.05 7.18
CA VAL A 84 -9.41 -10.43 7.39
C VAL A 84 -10.16 -11.14 8.53
N LEU A 85 -10.66 -10.40 9.52
CA LEU A 85 -11.38 -10.95 10.68
C LEU A 85 -12.90 -11.03 10.51
N LEU A 86 -13.46 -10.35 9.50
CA LEU A 86 -14.88 -10.40 9.20
C LEU A 86 -15.27 -11.79 8.69
N PRO A 87 -16.38 -12.37 9.19
CA PRO A 87 -16.84 -13.71 8.82
C PRO A 87 -17.41 -13.79 7.39
#